data_AF-A0A1E3W7T4-F1
#
_entry.id   AF-A0A1E3W7T4-F1
#
_cell.length_a   1.000
_cell.length_b   1.000
_cell.length_c   1.000
_cell.angle_alpha   90.00
_cell.angle_beta   90.00
_cell.angle_gamma   90.00
#
_symmetry.space_group_name_H-M   'P 1'
#
loop_
_entity.id
_entity.type
_entity.pdbx_description
1 polymer ?
#
loop_
_entity_poly.entity_id
_entity_poly.type
_entity_poly.pdbx_seq_one_letter_code
_entity_poly.pdbx_strand_id
1 'polypeptide(L)' 'MRRLKAPWSAEKTEGGYRVRDSRGRTLCYVYCRDDEKNAEVANVLTWEEGRRVAANIAKLPELLGK' A
#
# COMPACT_ATOMS: atom_id res chain seq x y z
N MET A 1 -15.55 6.69 15.93
CA MET A 1 -14.61 6.39 14.82
C MET A 1 -15.06 5.13 14.08
N ARG A 2 -15.01 5.12 12.75
CA ARG A 2 -15.42 3.96 11.93
C ARG A 2 -14.30 2.91 11.87
N ARG A 3 -14.58 1.66 12.25
CA ARG A 3 -13.59 0.56 12.20
C ARG A 3 -13.21 0.22 10.76
N LEU A 4 -11.91 0.13 10.48
CA LEU A 4 -11.37 -0.39 9.22
C LEU A 4 -11.52 -1.92 9.23
N LYS A 5 -12.12 -2.50 8.19
CA LYS A 5 -12.50 -3.93 8.20
C LYS A 5 -11.38 -4.80 7.62
N ALA A 6 -10.83 -5.68 8.44
CA ALA A 6 -9.95 -6.76 7.97
C ALA A 6 -10.72 -7.80 7.11
N PRO A 7 -10.04 -8.63 6.30
CA PRO A 7 -8.62 -8.50 5.93
C PRO A 7 -8.39 -7.28 5.05
N TRP A 8 -7.19 -6.71 5.09
CA TRP A 8 -6.78 -5.69 4.13
C TRP A 8 -6.02 -6.37 2.99
N SER A 9 -6.08 -5.77 1.80
CA SER A 9 -5.42 -6.28 0.60
C SER A 9 -4.60 -5.18 -0.05
N ALA A 10 -3.44 -5.52 -0.61
CA ALA A 10 -2.61 -4.63 -1.40
C ALA A 10 -2.71 -5.01 -2.88
N GLU A 11 -3.08 -4.06 -3.71
CA GLU A 11 -3.30 -4.26 -5.15
C GLU A 11 -2.38 -3.37 -5.95
N LYS A 12 -1.79 -3.93 -7.02
CA LYS A 12 -1.02 -3.13 -7.98
C LYS A 12 -1.99 -2.23 -8.77
N THR A 13 -1.59 -0.99 -8.98
CA THR A 13 -2.26 0.00 -9.83
C THR A 13 -1.28 0.49 -10.90
N GLU A 14 -1.70 1.41 -11.76
CA GLU A 14 -0.81 2.01 -12.77
C GLU A 14 0.33 2.82 -12.14
N GLY A 15 0.08 3.50 -11.02
CA GLY A 15 1.05 4.40 -10.37
C GLY A 15 1.65 3.86 -9.07
N GLY A 16 1.45 2.58 -8.73
CA GLY A 16 1.97 1.97 -7.52
C GLY A 16 1.04 0.91 -6.94
N TYR A 17 0.73 1.00 -5.64
CA TYR A 17 -0.15 0.07 -4.96
C TYR A 17 -1.27 0.79 -4.22
N ARG A 18 -2.41 0.13 -4.08
CA ARG A 18 -3.56 0.58 -3.30
C ARG A 18 -3.88 -0.45 -2.23
N VAL A 19 -4.01 -0.02 -0.98
CA VAL A 19 -4.47 -0.88 0.10
C VAL A 19 -5.97 -0.69 0.32
N ARG A 20 -6.74 -1.77 0.33
CA ARG A 20 -8.19 -1.76 0.54
C ARG A 20 -8.61 -2.57 1.75
N ASP A 21 -9.66 -2.13 2.43
CA ASP A 21 -10.36 -2.93 3.43
C ASP A 21 -11.25 -3.99 2.76
N SER A 22 -11.80 -4.92 3.55
CA SER A 22 -12.64 -6.01 3.02
C SER A 22 -13.98 -5.57 2.42
N ARG A 23 -14.34 -4.28 2.54
CA ARG A 23 -15.49 -3.67 1.87
C ARG A 23 -15.10 -2.92 0.61
N GLY A 24 -13.85 -3.05 0.16
CA GLY A 24 -13.32 -2.36 -1.02
C GLY A 24 -13.01 -0.89 -0.80
N ARG A 25 -13.06 -0.38 0.45
CA ARG A 25 -12.68 1.01 0.73
C ARG A 25 -11.17 1.15 0.64
N THR A 26 -10.72 2.16 -0.08
CA THR A 26 -9.30 2.52 -0.14
C THR A 26 -8.85 3.10 1.21
N LEU A 27 -7.79 2.52 1.76
CA LEU A 27 -7.16 2.95 3.00
C LEU A 27 -5.94 3.83 2.73
N CYS A 28 -5.11 3.45 1.75
CA CYS A 28 -3.97 4.25 1.31
C CYS A 28 -3.58 3.95 -0.15
N TYR A 29 -2.80 4.86 -0.70
CA TYR A 29 -2.04 4.69 -1.94
C TYR A 29 -0.56 4.73 -1.61
N VAL A 30 0.20 3.86 -2.26
CA VAL A 30 1.67 3.79 -2.20
C VAL A 30 2.16 4.06 -3.61
N TYR A 31 2.73 5.24 -3.86
CA TYR A 31 3.16 5.62 -5.20
C TYR A 31 4.52 5.02 -5.55
N CYS A 32 4.68 4.60 -6.80
CA CYS A 32 5.89 3.99 -7.30
C CYS A 32 6.38 4.62 -8.61
N ARG A 33 7.67 4.44 -8.89
CA ARG A 33 8.29 4.66 -10.21
C ARG A 33 9.12 3.44 -10.62
N ASP A 34 9.38 3.34 -11.92
CA ASP A 34 10.07 2.19 -12.52
C ASP A 34 11.56 2.12 -12.15
N ASP A 35 12.25 3.27 -12.21
CA ASP A 35 13.67 3.39 -11.90
C ASP A 35 13.93 4.22 -10.63
N GLU A 36 15.06 3.91 -9.99
CA GLU A 36 15.49 4.50 -8.72
C GLU A 36 15.67 6.02 -8.83
N LYS A 37 16.23 6.52 -9.94
CA LYS A 37 16.46 7.94 -10.15
C LYS A 37 15.13 8.71 -10.23
N ASN A 38 14.16 8.20 -10.98
CA ASN A 38 12.83 8.82 -11.05
C ASN A 38 12.07 8.69 -9.73
N ALA A 39 12.24 7.58 -8.99
CA ALA A 39 11.67 7.43 -7.65
C ALA A 39 12.25 8.47 -6.68
N GLU A 40 13.57 8.68 -6.68
CA GLU A 40 14.27 9.67 -5.86
C GLU A 40 13.82 11.10 -6.20
N VAL A 41 13.83 11.47 -7.49
CA VAL A 41 13.40 12.82 -7.93
C VAL A 41 11.94 13.10 -7.57
N ALA A 42 11.07 12.10 -7.72
CA ALA A 42 9.65 12.23 -7.35
C ALA A 42 9.41 12.06 -5.84
N ASN A 43 10.43 11.73 -5.05
CA ASN A 43 10.35 11.41 -3.63
C ASN A 43 9.28 10.35 -3.32
N VAL A 44 9.29 9.26 -4.08
CA VAL A 44 8.41 8.09 -3.95
C VAL A 44 9.23 6.80 -3.95
N LEU A 45 8.56 5.65 -3.94
CA LEU A 45 9.21 4.35 -3.87
C LEU A 45 9.50 3.77 -5.26
N THR A 46 10.43 2.83 -5.34
CA THR A 46 10.47 1.87 -6.45
C THR A 46 9.29 0.89 -6.36
N TRP A 47 9.04 0.12 -7.42
CA TRP A 47 8.00 -0.92 -7.39
C TRP A 47 8.25 -2.02 -6.35
N GLU A 48 9.52 -2.38 -6.10
CA GLU A 48 9.87 -3.40 -5.13
C GLU A 48 9.63 -2.91 -3.70
N GLU A 49 10.10 -1.70 -3.41
CA GLU A 49 9.89 -1.04 -2.12
C GLU A 49 8.40 -0.81 -1.87
N GLY A 50 7.68 -0.31 -2.88
CA GLY A 50 6.24 -0.11 -2.81
C GLY A 50 5.47 -1.41 -2.55
N ARG A 51 5.88 -2.52 -3.19
CA ARG A 51 5.30 -3.85 -2.93
C ARG A 51 5.48 -4.24 -1.47
N ARG A 52 6.70 -4.10 -0.94
CA ARG A 52 7.05 -4.46 0.45
C ARG A 52 6.25 -3.61 1.43
N VAL A 53 6.21 -2.29 1.23
CA VAL A 53 5.47 -1.35 2.08
C VAL A 53 3.98 -1.66 2.03
N ALA A 54 3.38 -1.78 0.85
CA ALA A 54 1.95 -2.07 0.71
C ALA A 54 1.56 -3.42 1.33
N ALA A 55 2.38 -4.46 1.14
CA ALA A 55 2.17 -5.77 1.76
C ALA A 55 2.25 -5.71 3.29
N ASN A 56 3.19 -4.94 3.85
CA ASN A 56 3.30 -4.76 5.29
C ASN A 56 2.11 -3.96 5.87
N ILE A 57 1.65 -2.91 5.16
CA ILE A 57 0.46 -2.17 5.56
C ILE A 57 -0.78 -3.08 5.57
N ALA A 58 -0.94 -3.93 4.55
CA ALA A 58 -2.07 -4.86 4.48
C ALA A 58 -2.10 -5.88 5.64
N LYS A 59 -0.96 -6.19 6.25
CA LYS A 59 -0.84 -7.09 7.40
C LYS A 59 -1.10 -6.42 8.75
N LEU A 60 -1.25 -5.09 8.81
CA LEU A 60 -1.43 -4.38 10.08
C LEU A 60 -2.59 -4.89 10.94
N PRO A 61 -3.75 -5.30 10.40
CA PRO A 61 -4.82 -5.89 11.23
C PRO A 61 -4.38 -7.18 11.94
N GLU A 62 -3.56 -8.00 11.29
CA GLU A 62 -3.03 -9.24 11.85
C GLU A 62 -1.95 -8.95 12.90
N LEU A 63 -1.06 -7.99 12.60
CA LEU A 63 0.08 -7.64 13.47
C LEU A 63 -0.33 -6.86 14.73
N LEU A 64 -1.39 -6.04 14.65
CA LEU A 64 -1.81 -5.16 15.75
C LEU A 64 -3.02 -5.69 16.52
N GLY A 65 -3.56 -6.86 16.14
CA GLY A 65 -4.56 -7.60 16.94
C GLY A 65 -5.83 -6.83 17.29
N LYS A 66 -6.32 -5.93 16.43
CA LYS A 66 -7.58 -5.18 16.62
C LYS A 66 -8.66 -5.53 15.59
#